data_AF-A0A1G9HZT9-F1
#
_entry.id   AF-A0A1G9HZT9-F1
#
_cell.length_a   1.000
_cell.length_b   1.000
_cell.length_c   1.000
_cell.angle_alpha   90.00
_cell.angle_beta   90.00
_cell.angle_gamma   90.00
#
_symmetry.space_group_name_H-M   'P 1'
#
loop_
_entity.id
_entity.type
_entity.pdbx_description
1 polymer ?
#
loop_
_entity_poly.entity_id
_entity_poly.type
_entity_poly.pdbx_seq_one_letter_code
_entity_poly.pdbx_strand_id
1 'polypeptide(L)'
;MKKTALILSILIGGLAFITPLEKVIFAQEKNTKKVEQSMNLTQDDAKKLLIDFNNKVDYIYQGTHNDFKYLQEKGLKGFVFLPDVETDIGYFVDENTSHIYAFHPSGYLELEK
;
A
#
# COMPACT_ATOMS: atom_id res chain seq x y z
N MET A 1 -46.15 -31.06 -51.10
CA MET A 1 -45.14 -30.18 -51.73
C MET A 1 -44.92 -29.00 -50.81
N LYS A 2 -43.65 -28.71 -50.45
CA LYS A 2 -43.10 -27.35 -50.13
C LYS A 2 -43.69 -26.67 -48.87
N LYS A 3 -42.98 -26.25 -47.83
CA LYS A 3 -41.58 -25.83 -47.63
C LYS A 3 -41.22 -25.96 -46.14
N THR A 4 -39.94 -26.20 -45.91
CA THR A 4 -39.20 -25.96 -44.66
C THR A 4 -39.24 -24.49 -44.24
N ALA A 5 -39.25 -24.23 -42.93
CA ALA A 5 -38.73 -22.99 -42.35
C ALA A 5 -38.02 -23.34 -41.04
N LEU A 6 -36.73 -23.03 -41.04
CA LEU A 6 -35.72 -23.29 -40.01
C LEU A 6 -35.63 -22.00 -39.20
N ILE A 7 -35.95 -22.00 -37.91
CA ILE A 7 -35.65 -20.87 -37.03
C ILE A 7 -35.00 -21.39 -35.75
N LEU A 8 -33.67 -21.35 -35.79
CA LEU A 8 -32.78 -21.33 -34.64
C LEU A 8 -33.15 -20.12 -33.78
N SER A 9 -33.46 -20.32 -32.51
CA SER A 9 -33.38 -19.24 -31.52
C SER A 9 -32.71 -19.79 -30.26
N ILE A 10 -31.40 -19.57 -30.21
CA ILE A 10 -30.57 -19.65 -29.01
C ILE A 10 -31.00 -18.49 -28.12
N LEU A 11 -31.62 -18.77 -26.98
CA LEU A 11 -31.74 -17.81 -25.90
C LEU A 11 -31.01 -18.37 -24.68
N ILE A 12 -29.71 -18.10 -24.67
CA ILE A 12 -28.86 -18.20 -23.48
C ILE A 12 -29.15 -16.95 -22.66
N GLY A 13 -29.58 -17.14 -21.41
CA GLY A 13 -29.78 -16.02 -20.49
C GLY A 13 -30.15 -16.47 -19.10
N GLY A 14 -29.14 -16.78 -18.28
CA GLY A 14 -29.24 -16.72 -16.83
C GLY A 14 -29.57 -18.03 -16.13
N LEU A 15 -28.62 -18.96 -16.10
CA LEU A 15 -28.60 -19.99 -15.06
C LEU A 15 -28.34 -19.29 -13.72
N ALA A 16 -29.30 -19.38 -12.80
CA ALA A 16 -29.18 -18.89 -11.45
C ALA A 16 -28.05 -19.64 -10.73
N PHE A 17 -26.92 -18.97 -10.53
CA PHE A 17 -25.89 -19.43 -9.60
C PHE A 17 -26.02 -18.63 -8.31
N ILE A 18 -26.81 -19.22 -7.42
CA ILE A 18 -26.71 -19.13 -5.97
C ILE A 18 -25.26 -18.97 -5.51
N THR A 19 -24.96 -17.92 -4.74
CA THR A 19 -23.71 -17.81 -3.98
C THR A 19 -23.86 -18.62 -2.69
N PRO A 20 -22.92 -19.51 -2.33
CA PRO A 20 -22.90 -20.06 -1.00
C PRO A 20 -21.78 -19.44 -0.15
N LEU A 21 -22.18 -19.20 1.09
CA LEU A 21 -21.40 -19.15 2.33
C LEU A 21 -20.67 -17.85 2.66
N GLU A 22 -21.35 -17.04 3.47
CA GLU A 22 -20.71 -16.35 4.60
C GLU A 22 -19.85 -17.36 5.36
N LYS A 23 -18.53 -17.12 5.36
CA LYS A 23 -17.62 -17.87 6.19
C LYS A 23 -17.78 -17.37 7.63
N VAL A 24 -18.69 -18.00 8.36
CA VAL A 24 -18.71 -17.97 9.83
C VAL A 24 -17.39 -18.61 10.30
N ILE A 25 -16.43 -17.80 10.72
CA ILE A 25 -15.18 -18.29 11.29
C ILE A 25 -15.38 -18.44 12.80
N PHE A 26 -15.38 -19.70 13.21
CA PHE A 26 -15.35 -20.17 14.59
C PHE A 26 -14.18 -19.57 15.37
N ALA A 27 -14.42 -19.24 16.63
CA ALA A 27 -13.38 -18.91 17.60
C ALA A 27 -12.43 -20.11 17.80
N GLN A 28 -11.17 -19.94 17.42
CA GLN A 28 -10.08 -20.77 17.90
C GLN A 28 -8.86 -19.88 18.16
N GLU A 29 -8.54 -19.74 19.44
CA GLU A 29 -7.40 -19.02 19.98
C GLU A 29 -6.09 -19.74 19.58
N LYS A 30 -5.21 -19.04 18.82
CA LYS A 30 -3.74 -19.22 18.83
C LYS A 30 -3.06 -18.31 17.81
N ASN A 31 -2.18 -17.44 18.32
CA ASN A 31 -1.14 -16.68 17.62
C ASN A 31 -1.58 -15.86 16.41
N THR A 32 -1.88 -14.59 16.66
CA THR A 32 -1.95 -13.54 15.65
C THR A 32 -0.58 -13.38 14.98
N LYS A 33 -0.26 -14.21 13.99
CA LYS A 33 0.50 -13.71 12.86
C LYS A 33 -0.40 -12.67 12.22
N LYS A 34 -0.15 -11.40 12.55
CA LYS A 34 -0.67 -10.25 11.83
C LYS A 34 -0.35 -10.55 10.37
N VAL A 35 -1.36 -10.93 9.59
CA VAL A 35 -1.23 -10.94 8.15
C VAL A 35 -0.98 -9.48 7.85
N GLU A 36 0.30 -9.13 7.63
CA GLU A 36 0.69 -7.85 7.08
C GLU A 36 -0.01 -7.78 5.73
N GLN A 37 -1.19 -7.17 5.77
CA GLN A 37 -1.85 -6.69 4.59
C GLN A 37 -0.82 -5.78 3.93
N SER A 38 -0.28 -6.23 2.80
CA SER A 38 0.67 -5.46 1.99
C SER A 38 -0.07 -4.23 1.47
N MET A 39 -0.21 -3.23 2.33
CA MET A 39 -0.56 -1.89 1.90
C MET A 39 0.70 -1.39 1.22
N ASN A 40 0.75 -1.46 -0.11
CA ASN A 40 1.69 -0.61 -0.83
C ASN A 40 1.20 0.81 -0.60
N LEU A 41 1.82 1.52 0.34
CA LEU A 41 1.48 2.91 0.61
C LEU A 41 1.65 3.73 -0.68
N THR A 42 0.73 4.64 -0.93
CA THR A 42 0.95 5.70 -1.91
C THR A 42 1.81 6.81 -1.30
N GLN A 43 2.33 7.70 -2.14
CA GLN A 43 3.04 8.90 -1.67
C GLN A 43 2.15 9.76 -0.74
N ASP A 44 0.86 9.88 -1.05
CA ASP A 44 -0.09 10.65 -0.24
C ASP A 44 -0.35 9.98 1.12
N ASP A 45 -0.43 8.65 1.15
CA ASP A 45 -0.53 7.90 2.42
C ASP A 45 0.71 8.11 3.29
N ALA A 46 1.91 8.08 2.68
CA ALA A 46 3.15 8.35 3.38
C ALA A 46 3.23 9.77 3.93
N LYS A 47 2.81 10.78 3.15
CA LYS A 47 2.74 12.16 3.64
C LYS A 47 1.73 12.28 4.80
N LYS A 48 0.58 11.61 4.70
CA LYS A 48 -0.40 11.59 5.78
C LYS A 48 0.15 10.97 7.07
N LEU A 49 0.90 9.87 6.97
CA LEU A 49 1.56 9.26 8.13
C LEU A 49 2.52 10.23 8.83
N LEU A 50 3.25 11.05 8.07
CA LEU A 50 4.13 12.09 8.61
C LEU A 50 3.35 13.22 9.31
N ILE A 51 2.25 13.69 8.72
CA ILE A 51 1.37 14.69 9.34
C ILE A 51 0.74 14.14 10.64
N ASP A 52 0.31 12.88 10.65
CA ASP A 52 -0.24 12.21 11.84
C ASP A 52 0.84 11.97 12.92
N PHE A 53 2.11 11.86 12.53
CA PHE A 53 3.27 11.77 13.43
C PHE A 53 3.62 13.14 14.02
N ASN A 54 3.69 14.18 13.20
CA ASN A 54 3.96 15.55 13.62
C ASN A 54 3.27 16.57 12.70
N ASN A 55 2.16 17.11 13.17
CA ASN A 55 1.34 18.07 12.43
C ASN A 55 1.81 19.53 12.56
N LYS A 56 2.99 19.79 13.13
CA LYS A 56 3.52 21.15 13.34
C LYS A 56 4.23 21.72 12.11
N VAL A 57 4.57 20.87 11.16
CA VAL A 57 5.30 21.22 9.93
C VAL A 57 4.63 20.54 8.74
N ASP A 58 4.78 21.11 7.54
CA ASP A 58 4.47 20.37 6.33
C ASP A 58 5.71 19.61 5.83
N TYR A 59 5.50 18.67 4.92
CA TYR A 59 6.52 17.79 4.37
C TYR A 59 6.60 17.93 2.87
N ILE A 60 7.80 18.25 2.39
CA ILE A 60 8.14 18.47 0.98
C ILE A 60 8.68 17.15 0.43
N TYR A 61 8.03 16.61 -0.60
CA TYR A 61 8.45 15.38 -1.25
C TYR A 61 9.81 15.54 -1.94
N GLN A 62 10.73 14.60 -1.71
CA GLN A 62 12.09 14.62 -2.25
C GLN A 62 12.38 13.48 -3.23
N GLY A 63 11.53 12.46 -3.29
CA GLY A 63 11.72 11.32 -4.18
C GLY A 63 11.40 9.99 -3.53
N THR A 64 11.77 8.92 -4.23
CA THR A 64 11.62 7.54 -3.79
C THR A 64 12.97 6.95 -3.38
N HIS A 65 12.96 5.74 -2.81
CA HIS A 65 14.18 4.97 -2.57
C HIS A 65 15.14 4.87 -3.79
N ASN A 66 14.64 4.92 -5.03
CA ASN A 66 15.49 4.87 -6.23
C ASN A 66 16.38 6.11 -6.41
N ASP A 67 16.05 7.21 -5.76
CA ASP A 67 16.81 8.45 -5.82
C ASP A 67 17.98 8.47 -4.80
N PHE A 68 18.01 7.51 -3.87
CA PHE A 68 18.99 7.46 -2.79
C PHE A 68 19.74 6.12 -2.75
N LYS A 69 21.04 6.15 -3.06
CA LYS A 69 21.91 4.96 -3.10
C LYS A 69 21.85 4.12 -1.83
N TYR A 70 21.86 4.76 -0.66
CA TYR A 70 21.83 4.07 0.63
C TYR A 70 20.53 3.26 0.84
N LEU A 71 19.38 3.80 0.43
CA LEU A 71 18.10 3.09 0.53
C LEU A 71 18.07 1.87 -0.40
N GLN A 72 18.60 2.01 -1.62
CA GLN A 72 18.75 0.90 -2.57
C GLN A 72 19.67 -0.20 -2.02
N GLU A 73 20.83 0.16 -1.46
CA GLU A 73 21.78 -0.79 -0.88
C GLU A 73 21.20 -1.57 0.31
N LYS A 74 20.25 -0.97 1.04
CA LYS A 74 19.52 -1.63 2.14
C LYS A 74 18.30 -2.43 1.67
N GLY A 75 17.93 -2.34 0.38
CA GLY A 75 16.71 -2.96 -0.14
C GLY A 75 15.42 -2.34 0.43
N LEU A 76 15.50 -1.11 0.95
CA LEU A 76 14.35 -0.38 1.48
C LEU A 76 13.58 0.27 0.36
N LYS A 77 12.25 0.29 0.48
CA LYS A 77 11.35 0.87 -0.52
C LYS A 77 10.37 1.81 0.12
N GLY A 78 10.13 2.93 -0.55
CA GLY A 78 9.19 3.94 -0.11
C GLY A 78 9.60 5.34 -0.52
N PHE A 79 9.23 6.32 0.31
CA PHE A 79 9.18 7.74 -0.06
C PHE A 79 10.01 8.58 0.91
N VAL A 80 10.70 9.59 0.39
CA VAL A 80 11.51 10.52 1.17
C VAL A 80 10.88 11.91 1.16
N PHE A 81 10.84 12.53 2.33
CA PHE A 81 10.32 13.87 2.54
C PHE A 81 11.31 14.70 3.36
N LEU A 82 11.32 16.02 3.14
CA LEU A 82 12.03 16.98 4.00
C LEU A 82 10.96 17.82 4.72
N PRO A 83 11.02 17.98 6.06
CA PRO A 83 10.11 18.89 6.74
C PRO A 83 10.41 20.34 6.32
N ASP A 84 9.37 21.18 6.22
CA ASP A 84 9.49 22.59 5.82
C ASP A 84 9.98 23.47 6.99
N VAL A 85 11.21 23.18 7.45
CA VAL A 85 11.94 23.89 8.50
C VAL A 85 13.45 23.83 8.20
N GLU A 86 14.23 24.69 8.83
CA GLU A 86 15.70 24.67 8.70
C GLU A 86 16.28 23.41 9.35
N THR A 87 16.55 22.38 8.53
CA THR A 87 17.18 21.12 8.95
C THR A 87 17.84 20.42 7.75
N ASP A 88 18.79 19.55 8.04
CA ASP A 88 19.39 18.59 7.10
C ASP A 88 18.74 17.20 7.19
N ILE A 89 17.93 16.92 8.23
CA ILE A 89 17.30 15.61 8.44
C ILE A 89 15.96 15.54 7.72
N GLY A 90 15.86 14.60 6.78
CA GLY A 90 14.61 14.20 6.16
C GLY A 90 13.96 13.01 6.86
N TYR A 91 12.84 12.56 6.30
CA TYR A 91 12.15 11.36 6.73
C TYR A 91 11.99 10.40 5.55
N PHE A 92 12.29 9.13 5.79
CA PHE A 92 11.96 8.04 4.89
C PHE A 92 10.77 7.27 5.47
N VAL A 93 9.73 7.05 4.66
CA VAL A 93 8.57 6.23 5.03
C VAL A 93 8.62 4.95 4.21
N ASP A 94 8.73 3.82 4.89
CA ASP A 94 8.78 2.51 4.24
C ASP A 94 7.39 2.10 3.74
N GLU A 95 7.28 1.84 2.43
CA GLU A 95 6.00 1.59 1.78
C GLU A 95 5.33 0.28 2.20
N ASN A 96 6.10 -0.68 2.75
CA ASN A 96 5.61 -2.00 3.10
C ASN A 96 5.23 -2.11 4.57
N THR A 97 5.92 -1.36 5.43
CA THR A 97 5.79 -1.45 6.90
C THR A 97 5.12 -0.23 7.52
N SER A 98 5.01 0.88 6.78
CA SER A 98 4.55 2.18 7.29
C SER A 98 5.44 2.77 8.40
N HIS A 99 6.64 2.20 8.60
CA HIS A 99 7.62 2.74 9.52
C HIS A 99 8.13 4.10 9.03
N ILE A 100 8.33 5.01 9.96
CA ILE A 100 8.89 6.34 9.71
C ILE A 100 10.32 6.33 10.25
N TYR A 101 11.28 6.71 9.41
CA TYR A 101 12.67 6.83 9.78
C TYR A 101 13.16 8.26 9.62
N ALA A 102 13.89 8.80 10.58
CA ALA A 102 14.78 9.93 10.34
C ALA A 102 15.88 9.48 9.37
N PHE A 103 16.14 10.26 8.33
CA PHE A 103 16.98 9.86 7.20
C PHE A 103 17.88 11.01 6.74
N HIS A 104 19.15 10.69 6.48
CA HIS A 104 20.07 11.58 5.78
C HIS A 104 20.86 10.81 4.71
N PRO A 105 21.05 11.36 3.49
CA PRO A 105 21.74 10.68 2.38
C PRO A 105 23.17 10.21 2.65
N SER A 106 23.82 10.70 3.72
CA SER A 106 25.12 10.21 4.19
C SER A 106 25.11 8.78 4.71
N GLY A 107 23.92 8.18 4.89
CA GLY A 107 23.73 6.82 5.39
C GLY A 107 23.15 6.75 6.81
N TYR A 108 22.75 7.89 7.38
CA TYR A 108 22.02 7.90 8.64
C TYR A 108 20.55 7.49 8.42
N LEU A 109 20.08 6.59 9.27
CA LEU A 109 18.71 6.07 9.27
C LEU A 109 18.36 5.59 10.68
N GLU A 110 17.34 6.19 11.30
CA GLU A 110 16.88 5.87 12.65
C GLU A 110 15.36 5.73 12.67
N LEU A 111 14.84 4.68 13.31
CA LEU A 111 13.39 4.42 13.39
C LEU A 111 12.74 5.36 14.40
N GLU A 112 11.72 6.11 13.97
CA GLU A 112 10.97 7.07 14.78
C GLU A 112 9.58 6.54 15.18
N LYS A 113 8.94 5.74 14.31
CA LYS A 113 7.60 5.19 14.52
C LYS A 113 7.34 3.92 13.73
#